data_AF-A0A7C2CTN8-F1
#
_entry.id   AF-A0A7C2CTN8-F1
#
_cell.length_a   1.000
_cell.length_b   1.000
_cell.length_c   1.000
_cell.angle_alpha   90.00
_cell.angle_beta   90.00
_cell.angle_gamma   90.00
#
_symmetry.space_group_name_H-M   'P 1'
#
loop_
_entity.id
_entity.type
_entity.pdbx_description
1 polymer ?
#
loop_
_entity_poly.entity_id
_entity_poly.type
_entity_poly.pdbx_seq_one_letter_code
_entity_poly.pdbx_strand_id
1 'polypeptide(L)'
;MTSTFSLLNLPAPFFNRRSKFLNYLNIEIQRIIMPQPKMGKGVIVGANVQFGKEVIIWNYVVIGDNTKIGDGTCIGSFCDIGKNVIIGKNCNIQAHVTISNECVIGNNVF
;
A
#
# COMPACT_ATOMS: atom_id res chain seq x y z
N MET A 1 -35.20 -28.00 -21.53
CA MET A 1 -34.70 -27.35 -22.75
C MET A 1 -35.69 -26.26 -23.12
N THR A 2 -35.18 -25.03 -23.29
CA THR A 2 -35.75 -23.85 -24.00
C THR A 2 -37.09 -23.29 -23.48
N SER A 3 -37.34 -21.99 -23.32
CA SER A 3 -36.64 -20.78 -23.75
C SER A 3 -37.43 -19.54 -23.24
N THR A 4 -36.75 -18.39 -23.24
CA THR A 4 -37.27 -17.04 -23.54
C THR A 4 -38.24 -16.37 -22.57
N PHE A 5 -37.69 -15.54 -21.67
CA PHE A 5 -38.36 -14.31 -21.23
C PHE A 5 -37.97 -13.17 -22.16
N SER A 6 -38.89 -12.77 -23.02
CA SER A 6 -38.80 -11.55 -23.84
C SER A 6 -39.39 -10.36 -23.08
N LEU A 7 -38.58 -9.29 -23.03
CA LEU A 7 -38.94 -7.88 -23.20
C LEU A 7 -40.11 -7.30 -22.38
N LEU A 8 -39.78 -6.39 -21.47
CA LEU A 8 -40.61 -5.22 -21.19
C LEU A 8 -39.74 -3.95 -21.23
N ASN A 9 -39.75 -3.32 -22.40
CA ASN A 9 -39.36 -1.94 -22.65
C ASN A 9 -40.24 -0.99 -21.82
N LEU A 10 -39.62 -0.08 -21.06
CA LEU A 10 -40.23 1.18 -20.62
C LEU A 10 -39.20 2.32 -20.79
N PRO A 11 -39.62 3.53 -21.22
CA PRO A 11 -38.73 4.58 -21.69
C PRO A 11 -38.00 5.30 -20.55
N ALA A 12 -36.79 5.78 -20.82
CA ALA A 12 -35.94 6.49 -19.86
C ALA A 12 -36.42 7.93 -19.61
N PRO A 13 -36.57 8.34 -18.33
CA PRO A 13 -36.22 9.71 -17.96
C PRO A 13 -35.38 9.73 -16.66
N PHE A 14 -34.25 9.00 -16.60
CA PHE A 14 -33.36 9.05 -15.42
C PHE A 14 -31.86 9.01 -15.79
N PHE A 15 -31.49 9.55 -16.96
CA PHE A 15 -30.15 9.42 -17.52
C PHE A 15 -29.03 10.25 -16.84
N ASN A 16 -29.26 11.03 -15.78
CA ASN A 16 -28.18 11.91 -15.29
C ASN A 16 -28.03 12.10 -13.77
N ARG A 17 -28.10 11.01 -12.99
CA ARG A 17 -27.53 10.96 -11.62
C ARG A 17 -26.36 9.99 -11.46
N ARG A 18 -26.24 9.00 -12.35
CA ARG A 18 -25.21 7.95 -12.26
C ARG A 18 -23.81 8.48 -12.60
N SER A 19 -23.69 9.41 -13.56
CA SER A 19 -22.38 9.93 -14.01
C SER A 19 -21.60 10.68 -12.92
N LYS A 20 -22.27 11.53 -12.12
CA LYS A 20 -21.62 12.26 -11.01
C LYS A 20 -21.25 11.34 -9.84
N PHE A 21 -22.10 10.36 -9.52
CA PHE A 21 -21.85 9.38 -8.46
C PHE A 21 -20.74 8.39 -8.82
N LEU A 22 -20.70 7.94 -10.08
CA LEU A 22 -19.62 7.08 -10.60
C LEU A 22 -18.29 7.81 -10.66
N ASN A 23 -18.26 9.12 -10.96
CA ASN A 23 -17.03 9.91 -10.88
C ASN A 23 -16.55 10.07 -9.44
N TYR A 24 -17.45 10.24 -8.46
CA TYR A 24 -17.08 10.28 -7.04
C TYR A 24 -16.52 8.94 -6.56
N LEU A 25 -17.19 7.84 -6.89
CA LEU A 25 -16.70 6.48 -6.61
C LEU A 25 -15.38 6.19 -7.33
N ASN A 26 -15.19 6.63 -8.58
CA ASN A 26 -13.91 6.46 -9.28
C ASN A 26 -12.76 7.24 -8.63
N ILE A 27 -13.01 8.46 -8.14
CA ILE A 27 -12.00 9.27 -7.45
C ILE A 27 -11.66 8.67 -6.07
N GLU A 28 -12.62 8.09 -5.35
CA GLU A 28 -12.35 7.31 -4.15
C GLU A 28 -11.60 6.01 -4.47
N ILE A 29 -12.03 5.24 -5.46
CA ILE A 29 -11.42 3.96 -5.84
C ILE A 29 -9.99 4.14 -6.36
N GLN A 30 -9.69 5.21 -7.09
CA GLN A 30 -8.32 5.52 -7.53
C GLN A 30 -7.40 6.02 -6.40
N ARG A 31 -7.95 6.53 -5.28
CA ARG A 31 -7.17 6.81 -4.05
C ARG A 31 -6.86 5.56 -3.22
N ILE A 32 -7.46 4.39 -3.52
CA ILE A 32 -7.57 3.25 -2.60
C ILE A 32 -6.57 2.11 -2.86
N ILE A 33 -5.78 2.11 -3.93
CA ILE A 33 -4.72 1.09 -4.11
C ILE A 33 -3.38 1.65 -3.64
N MET A 34 -3.20 1.76 -2.32
CA MET A 34 -1.86 1.97 -1.76
C MET A 34 -1.01 0.73 -2.08
N PRO A 35 0.20 0.88 -2.63
CA PRO A 35 1.05 -0.26 -2.94
C PRO A 35 1.32 -1.04 -1.66
N GLN A 36 0.96 -2.32 -1.66
CA GLN A 36 1.21 -3.21 -0.54
C GLN A 36 2.58 -3.85 -0.74
N PRO A 37 3.43 -3.86 0.29
CA PRO A 37 4.71 -4.54 0.20
C PRO A 37 4.52 -6.06 0.21
N LYS A 38 5.49 -6.79 -0.33
CA LYS A 38 5.59 -8.23 -0.10
C LYS A 38 6.16 -8.46 1.29
N MET A 39 5.40 -9.07 2.19
CA MET A 39 5.81 -9.29 3.58
C MET A 39 6.08 -10.77 3.89
N GLY A 40 7.10 -11.01 4.69
CA GLY A 40 7.41 -12.31 5.29
C GLY A 40 6.53 -12.62 6.50
N LYS A 41 6.85 -13.73 7.18
CA LYS A 41 6.14 -14.19 8.38
C LYS A 41 6.48 -13.32 9.58
N GLY A 42 5.50 -13.08 10.45
CA GLY A 42 5.72 -12.42 11.74
C GLY A 42 6.11 -10.95 11.66
N VAL A 43 5.83 -10.28 10.53
CA VAL A 43 6.04 -8.83 10.39
C VAL A 43 5.01 -8.08 11.23
N ILE A 44 5.47 -7.07 11.97
CA ILE A 44 4.64 -6.18 12.77
C ILE A 44 4.75 -4.77 12.18
N VAL A 45 3.61 -4.14 11.90
CA VAL A 45 3.54 -2.81 11.28
C VAL A 45 2.70 -1.88 12.16
N GLY A 46 3.28 -0.73 12.50
CA GLY A 46 2.65 0.33 13.26
C GLY A 46 1.57 1.08 12.47
N ALA A 47 0.96 2.07 13.13
CA ALA A 47 -0.07 2.89 12.52
C ALA A 47 0.52 3.84 11.46
N ASN A 48 -0.25 4.13 10.40
CA ASN A 48 0.08 5.11 9.35
C ASN A 48 1.42 4.87 8.63
N VAL A 49 1.90 3.62 8.57
CA VAL A 49 3.08 3.27 7.78
C VAL A 49 2.75 3.35 6.29
N GLN A 50 3.63 3.99 5.53
CA GLN A 50 3.49 4.17 4.08
C GLN A 50 4.57 3.36 3.37
N PHE A 51 4.14 2.55 2.41
CA PHE A 51 5.03 1.76 1.57
C PHE A 51 5.02 2.32 0.15
N GLY A 52 6.19 2.28 -0.50
CA GLY A 52 6.34 2.47 -1.93
C GLY A 52 6.00 1.20 -2.71
N LYS A 53 6.15 1.29 -4.03
CA LYS A 53 5.99 0.15 -4.93
C LYS A 53 7.12 -0.85 -4.74
N GLU A 54 6.82 -2.13 -4.88
CA GLU A 54 7.82 -3.21 -4.90
C GLU A 54 8.70 -3.30 -3.65
N VAL A 55 8.21 -2.81 -2.51
CA VAL A 55 8.88 -2.97 -1.22
C VAL A 55 8.82 -4.45 -0.78
N ILE A 56 9.94 -4.94 -0.26
CA ILE A 56 10.06 -6.31 0.26
C ILE A 56 10.44 -6.25 1.74
N ILE A 57 9.60 -6.84 2.59
CA ILE A 57 9.85 -6.96 4.03
C ILE A 57 10.04 -8.44 4.35
N TRP A 58 11.19 -8.79 4.90
CA TRP A 58 11.51 -10.17 5.28
C TRP A 58 10.85 -10.55 6.62
N ASN A 59 11.24 -11.68 7.21
CA ASN A 59 10.55 -12.25 8.36
C ASN A 59 10.88 -11.49 9.66
N TYR A 60 9.91 -11.42 10.57
CA TYR A 60 10.09 -10.89 11.93
C TYR A 60 10.63 -9.46 11.98
N VAL A 61 10.23 -8.63 11.01
CA VAL A 61 10.55 -7.21 10.99
C VAL A 61 9.51 -6.44 11.81
N VAL A 62 9.96 -5.46 12.58
CA VAL A 62 9.11 -4.51 13.29
C VAL A 62 9.24 -3.13 12.65
N ILE A 63 8.11 -2.49 12.34
CA ILE A 63 8.07 -1.14 11.76
C ILE A 63 7.21 -0.24 12.63
N GLY A 64 7.81 0.84 13.14
CA GLY A 64 7.16 1.83 13.99
C GLY A 64 6.17 2.75 13.25
N ASP A 65 5.36 3.43 14.04
CA ASP A 65 4.30 4.32 13.55
C ASP A 65 4.83 5.45 12.66
N ASN A 66 4.00 5.87 11.70
CA ASN A 66 4.25 6.99 10.78
C ASN A 66 5.53 6.88 9.93
N THR A 67 6.09 5.67 9.81
CA THR A 67 7.29 5.41 9.02
C THR A 67 6.97 5.33 7.52
N LYS A 68 7.89 5.78 6.68
CA LYS A 68 7.78 5.77 5.22
C LYS A 68 8.92 4.97 4.61
N ILE A 69 8.60 4.05 3.71
CA ILE A 69 9.57 3.19 3.02
C ILE A 69 9.42 3.39 1.52
N GLY A 70 10.48 3.86 0.86
CA GLY A 70 10.48 4.19 -0.56
C GLY A 70 10.42 2.98 -1.49
N ASP A 71 10.13 3.25 -2.77
CA ASP A 71 10.00 2.23 -3.82
C ASP A 71 11.24 1.34 -3.93
N GLY A 72 11.04 0.05 -4.18
CA GLY A 72 12.12 -0.93 -4.41
C GLY A 72 12.99 -1.23 -3.19
N THR A 73 12.66 -0.70 -2.02
CA THR A 73 13.44 -0.92 -0.80
C THR A 73 13.17 -2.31 -0.20
N CYS A 74 14.23 -2.97 0.23
CA CYS A 74 14.21 -4.26 0.92
C CYS A 74 14.59 -4.09 2.40
N ILE A 75 13.85 -4.72 3.30
CA ILE A 75 14.15 -4.74 4.74
C ILE A 75 14.36 -6.19 5.20
N GLY A 76 15.58 -6.50 5.58
CA GLY A 76 16.07 -7.83 5.99
C GLY A 76 15.39 -8.36 7.25
N SER A 77 15.53 -9.67 7.50
CA SER A 77 14.86 -10.32 8.64
C SER A 77 15.35 -9.73 9.97
N PHE A 78 14.48 -9.72 10.98
CA PHE A 78 14.81 -9.25 12.33
C PHE A 78 15.27 -7.79 12.41
N CYS A 79 14.93 -6.95 11.43
CA CYS A 79 15.14 -5.52 11.55
C CYS A 79 14.12 -4.88 12.49
N ASP A 80 14.57 -3.86 13.22
CA ASP A 80 13.73 -3.00 14.05
C ASP A 80 13.80 -1.57 13.50
N ILE A 81 12.69 -1.12 12.91
CA ILE A 81 12.56 0.22 12.36
C ILE A 81 11.71 1.05 13.32
N GLY A 82 12.30 2.13 13.84
CA GLY A 82 11.65 3.05 14.76
C GLY A 82 10.47 3.82 14.16
N LYS A 83 9.92 4.73 14.97
CA LYS A 83 8.81 5.61 14.62
C LYS A 83 9.28 6.81 13.81
N ASN A 84 8.43 7.34 12.94
CA ASN A 84 8.70 8.52 12.13
C ASN A 84 9.97 8.39 11.26
N VAL A 85 10.35 7.16 10.89
CA VAL A 85 11.53 6.93 10.06
C VAL A 85 11.18 7.17 8.59
N ILE A 86 12.13 7.73 7.84
CA ILE A 86 12.02 7.88 6.39
C ILE A 86 13.14 7.06 5.75
N ILE A 87 12.78 6.02 5.01
CA ILE A 87 13.70 5.24 4.19
C ILE A 87 13.46 5.59 2.73
N GLY A 88 14.51 6.02 2.03
CA GLY A 88 14.45 6.34 0.60
C GLY A 88 14.19 5.12 -0.28
N LYS A 89 14.36 5.32 -1.59
CA LYS A 89 14.14 4.31 -2.63
C LYS A 89 15.35 3.40 -2.80
N ASN A 90 15.12 2.19 -3.29
CA ASN A 90 16.14 1.20 -3.64
C ASN A 90 17.17 0.95 -2.53
N CYS A 91 16.74 1.00 -1.27
CA CYS A 91 17.62 0.70 -0.15
C CYS A 91 17.60 -0.81 0.14
N ASN A 92 18.69 -1.31 0.72
CA ASN A 92 18.78 -2.68 1.20
C ASN A 92 19.21 -2.69 2.66
N ILE A 93 18.24 -2.71 3.56
CA ILE A 93 18.53 -2.77 5.00
C ILE A 93 18.82 -4.23 5.36
N GLN A 94 20.07 -4.53 5.70
CA GLN A 94 20.50 -5.89 6.02
C GLN A 94 19.84 -6.43 7.30
N ALA A 95 19.82 -7.77 7.42
CA ALA A 95 19.22 -8.44 8.58
C ALA A 95 19.85 -7.96 9.90
N HIS A 96 19.05 -7.94 10.97
CA HIS A 96 19.45 -7.48 12.31
C HIS A 96 19.86 -6.00 12.43
N VAL A 97 19.51 -5.15 11.46
CA VAL A 97 19.72 -3.71 11.58
C VAL A 97 18.62 -3.06 12.44
N THR A 98 19.03 -2.15 13.32
CA THR A 98 18.13 -1.26 14.06
C THR A 98 18.26 0.16 13.54
N ILE A 99 17.14 0.77 13.17
CA ILE A 99 17.06 2.18 12.79
C ILE A 99 16.22 2.89 13.84
N SER A 100 16.82 3.82 14.58
CA SER A 100 16.14 4.56 15.65
C SER A 100 15.07 5.51 15.12
N ASN A 101 14.24 6.01 16.04
CA ASN A 101 13.17 6.95 15.72
C ASN A 101 13.71 8.19 14.97
N GLU A 102 12.89 8.74 14.08
CA GLU A 102 13.13 10.01 13.38
C GLU A 102 14.37 10.02 12.47
N CYS A 103 14.97 8.85 12.20
CA CYS A 103 16.05 8.74 11.23
C CYS A 103 15.57 8.95 9.79
N VAL A 104 16.46 9.50 8.96
CA VAL A 104 16.25 9.66 7.52
C VAL A 104 17.39 8.95 6.78
N ILE A 105 17.03 7.94 5.99
CA ILE A 105 17.92 7.20 5.10
C ILE A 105 17.67 7.68 3.68
N GLY A 106 18.75 8.03 2.97
CA GLY A 106 18.71 8.49 1.58
C GLY A 106 18.28 7.39 0.60
N ASN A 107 18.43 7.66 -0.70
CA ASN A 107 18.17 6.66 -1.74
C ASN A 107 19.42 5.82 -2.02
N ASN A 108 19.23 4.57 -2.46
CA ASN A 108 20.31 3.65 -2.87
C ASN A 108 21.33 3.36 -1.76
N VAL A 109 20.86 3.24 -0.51
CA VAL A 109 21.70 2.91 0.66
C VAL A 109 21.70 1.39 0.88
N PHE A 110 22.87 0.85 1.22
CA PHE A 110 23.08 -0.56 1.56
C PHE A 110 23.59 -0.66 3.00
#